data_AF-A0A2N5H4X7-F1
#
_entry.id   AF-A0A2N5H4X7-F1
#
_cell.length_a   1.000
_cell.length_b   1.000
_cell.length_c   1.000
_cell.angle_alpha   90.00
_cell.angle_beta   90.00
_cell.angle_gamma   90.00
#
_symmetry.space_group_name_H-M   'P 1'
#
loop_
_entity.id
_entity.type
_entity.pdbx_description
1 polymer ?
#
loop_
_entity_poly.entity_id
_entity_poly.type
_entity_poly.pdbx_seq_one_letter_code
_entity_poly.pdbx_strand_id
1 'polypeptide(L)'
;MKLLKVTDDVFQYYKENVRGNKDITLDQARRKLTRNVMLAKKVVPKDDIQRIIGTKIYHYGNLHITVRWNKVIHIVNHRSGKHYGGWKLDRRKYEQLTKELGIQDDKFAFYA
;
A
#
# COMPACT_ATOMS: atom_id res chain seq x y z
N MET A 1 -7.08 1.37 -15.10
CA MET A 1 -6.91 2.09 -13.81
C MET A 1 -5.52 2.73 -13.76
N LYS A 2 -5.37 3.96 -13.25
CA LYS A 2 -4.05 4.64 -13.21
C LYS A 2 -3.25 4.16 -11.99
N LEU A 3 -2.05 3.64 -12.22
CA LEU A 3 -1.15 3.22 -11.13
C LEU A 3 -0.55 4.41 -10.39
N LEU A 4 -0.35 4.24 -9.08
CA LEU A 4 0.44 5.19 -8.30
C LEU A 4 1.88 5.25 -8.82
N LYS A 5 2.47 6.44 -8.77
CA LYS A 5 3.92 6.63 -8.92
C LYS A 5 4.59 6.31 -7.57
N VAL A 6 5.82 5.86 -7.60
CA VAL A 6 6.60 5.50 -6.40
C VAL A 6 8.00 6.11 -6.56
N THR A 7 8.56 6.71 -5.51
CA THR A 7 9.97 7.16 -5.52
C THR A 7 10.91 5.96 -5.34
N ASP A 8 12.16 6.10 -5.76
CA ASP A 8 13.16 5.04 -5.58
C ASP A 8 13.36 4.71 -4.10
N ASP A 9 13.41 5.72 -3.22
CA ASP A 9 13.52 5.51 -1.77
C ASP A 9 12.35 4.69 -1.20
N VAL A 10 11.11 5.01 -1.61
CA VAL A 10 9.92 4.26 -1.19
C VAL A 10 9.98 2.85 -1.75
N PHE A 11 10.43 2.68 -3.00
CA PHE A 11 10.56 1.37 -3.60
C PHE A 11 11.56 0.50 -2.85
N GLN A 12 12.77 1.00 -2.56
CA GLN A 12 13.79 0.25 -1.82
C GLN A 12 13.31 -0.09 -0.41
N TYR A 13 12.76 0.89 0.31
CA TYR A 13 12.18 0.63 1.62
C TYR A 13 11.11 -0.45 1.56
N TYR A 14 10.23 -0.40 0.56
CA TYR A 14 9.13 -1.36 0.41
C TYR A 14 9.62 -2.79 0.18
N LYS A 15 10.70 -2.96 -0.60
CA LYS A 15 11.32 -4.26 -0.84
C LYS A 15 11.91 -4.86 0.43
N GLU A 16 12.61 -4.03 1.20
CA GLU A 16 13.40 -4.47 2.35
C GLU A 16 12.56 -4.66 3.61
N ASN A 17 11.53 -3.82 3.79
CA ASN A 17 10.79 -3.75 5.04
C ASN A 17 9.42 -4.41 5.00
N VAL A 18 8.92 -4.84 3.83
CA VAL A 18 7.64 -5.56 3.71
C VAL A 18 7.88 -6.98 3.24
N ARG A 19 7.43 -7.94 4.05
CA ARG A 19 7.63 -9.39 3.79
C ARG A 19 7.09 -9.78 2.40
N GLY A 20 7.87 -10.57 1.67
CA GLY A 20 7.50 -11.08 0.34
C GLY A 20 7.78 -10.10 -0.81
N ASN A 21 8.47 -8.99 -0.57
CA ASN A 21 8.77 -7.99 -1.60
C ASN A 21 10.25 -7.89 -1.99
N LYS A 22 11.15 -8.73 -1.47
CA LYS A 22 12.60 -8.59 -1.68
C LYS A 22 13.01 -8.56 -3.17
N ASP A 23 12.34 -9.36 -4.00
CA ASP A 23 12.71 -9.57 -5.40
C ASP A 23 11.70 -8.98 -6.41
N ILE A 24 10.82 -8.07 -5.96
CA ILE A 24 9.83 -7.48 -6.85
C ILE A 24 10.41 -6.34 -7.70
N THR A 25 9.85 -6.17 -8.89
CA THR A 25 10.15 -5.04 -9.77
C THR A 25 9.44 -3.76 -9.31
N LEU A 26 9.88 -2.60 -9.79
CA LEU A 26 9.21 -1.32 -9.53
C LEU A 26 7.75 -1.34 -10.03
N ASP A 27 7.47 -1.97 -11.16
CA ASP A 27 6.10 -2.10 -11.68
C ASP A 27 5.22 -2.95 -10.75
N GLN A 28 5.73 -4.10 -10.27
CA GLN A 28 5.02 -4.91 -9.27
C GLN A 28 4.81 -4.13 -7.97
N ALA A 29 5.79 -3.34 -7.50
CA ALA A 29 5.63 -2.49 -6.34
C ALA A 29 4.53 -1.43 -6.54
N ARG A 30 4.46 -0.78 -7.71
CA ARG A 30 3.41 0.19 -8.04
C ARG A 30 2.02 -0.45 -8.04
N ARG A 31 1.87 -1.64 -8.62
CA ARG A 31 0.60 -2.39 -8.64
C ARG A 31 0.18 -2.78 -7.22
N LYS A 32 1.07 -3.38 -6.44
CA LYS A 32 0.82 -3.76 -5.04
C LYS A 32 0.45 -2.56 -4.17
N LEU A 33 1.21 -1.46 -4.24
CA LEU A 33 0.91 -0.25 -3.45
C LEU A 33 -0.41 0.39 -3.89
N THR A 34 -0.74 0.37 -5.18
CA THR A 34 -2.06 0.82 -5.69
C THR A 34 -3.18 -0.01 -5.08
N ARG A 35 -3.08 -1.35 -5.12
CA ARG A 35 -4.04 -2.26 -4.47
C ARG A 35 -4.15 -1.97 -2.96
N ASN A 36 -3.02 -1.87 -2.27
CA ASN A 36 -2.99 -1.65 -0.83
C ASN A 36 -3.71 -0.34 -0.46
N VAL A 37 -3.48 0.74 -1.20
CA VAL A 37 -4.18 2.02 -1.00
C VAL A 37 -5.69 1.90 -1.25
N MET A 38 -6.13 1.11 -2.24
CA MET A 38 -7.56 0.90 -2.52
C MET A 38 -8.27 0.04 -1.47
N LEU A 39 -7.52 -0.80 -0.76
CA LEU A 39 -8.01 -1.64 0.34
C LEU A 39 -7.79 -0.99 1.71
N ALA A 40 -7.03 0.09 1.78
CA ALA A 40 -6.65 0.74 3.02
C ALA A 40 -7.81 1.55 3.61
N LYS A 41 -7.75 1.72 4.93
CA LYS A 41 -8.54 2.74 5.62
C LYS A 41 -7.86 4.09 5.41
N LYS A 42 -8.57 5.06 4.82
CA LYS A 42 -8.09 6.44 4.71
C LYS A 42 -8.11 7.09 6.10
N VAL A 43 -7.00 7.71 6.48
CA VAL A 43 -6.87 8.48 7.71
C VAL A 43 -6.82 9.95 7.35
N VAL A 44 -7.64 10.75 8.03
CA VAL A 44 -7.64 12.19 7.83
C VAL A 44 -6.41 12.75 8.56
N PRO A 45 -5.52 13.51 7.87
CA PRO A 45 -4.43 14.20 8.54
C PRO A 45 -4.99 15.13 9.62
N LYS A 46 -4.32 15.15 10.78
CA LYS A 46 -4.68 16.04 11.90
C LYS A 46 -4.33 17.50 11.60
N ASP A 47 -3.29 17.73 10.79
CA ASP A 47 -2.81 19.07 10.46
C ASP A 47 -3.44 19.60 9.18
N ASP A 48 -3.96 20.83 9.22
CA ASP A 48 -4.61 21.48 8.07
C ASP A 48 -3.63 21.71 6.90
N ILE A 49 -2.36 21.95 7.18
CA ILE A 49 -1.30 22.10 6.16
C ILE A 49 -1.19 20.84 5.31
N GLN A 50 -1.26 19.65 5.92
CA GLN A 50 -1.19 18.38 5.18
C GLN A 50 -2.41 18.18 4.27
N ARG A 51 -3.58 18.69 4.67
CA ARG A 51 -4.79 18.65 3.84
C ARG A 51 -4.65 19.59 2.63
N ILE A 52 -4.15 20.80 2.84
CA ILE A 52 -3.98 21.82 1.80
C ILE A 52 -3.03 21.33 0.69
N ILE A 53 -1.92 20.68 1.05
CA ILE A 53 -0.94 20.18 0.09
C ILE A 53 -1.33 18.83 -0.56
N GLY A 54 -2.58 18.40 -0.40
CA GLY A 54 -3.14 17.21 -1.04
C GLY A 54 -2.57 15.89 -0.54
N THR A 55 -2.01 15.87 0.68
CA THR A 55 -1.49 14.65 1.30
C THR A 55 -2.66 13.78 1.82
N LYS A 56 -2.63 12.50 1.48
CA LYS A 56 -3.57 11.48 1.94
C LYS A 56 -2.79 10.37 2.64
N ILE A 57 -3.24 9.99 3.84
CA ILE A 57 -2.63 8.92 4.63
C ILE A 57 -3.57 7.70 4.60
N TYR A 58 -3.00 6.53 4.43
CA TYR A 58 -3.71 5.26 4.30
C TYR A 58 -3.11 4.22 5.23
N HIS A 59 -3.95 3.49 5.96
CA HIS A 59 -3.55 2.35 6.78
C HIS A 59 -4.00 1.04 6.12
N TYR A 60 -3.03 0.23 5.71
CA TYR A 60 -3.22 -1.11 5.17
C TYR A 60 -2.55 -2.13 6.11
N GLY A 61 -3.32 -2.71 7.03
CA GLY A 61 -2.77 -3.56 8.09
C GLY A 61 -1.77 -2.81 8.95
N ASN A 62 -0.49 -3.18 8.81
CA ASN A 62 0.62 -2.55 9.53
C ASN A 62 1.36 -1.49 8.69
N LEU A 63 0.98 -1.32 7.42
CA LEU A 63 1.63 -0.42 6.50
C LEU A 63 0.91 0.93 6.49
N HIS A 64 1.63 1.98 6.88
CA HIS A 64 1.22 3.36 6.69
C HIS A 64 1.74 3.84 5.34
N ILE A 65 0.86 4.39 4.51
CA ILE A 65 1.18 4.85 3.16
C ILE A 65 0.75 6.30 3.03
N THR A 66 1.71 7.16 2.69
CA THR A 66 1.46 8.58 2.42
C THR A 66 1.50 8.81 0.91
N VAL A 67 0.39 9.32 0.38
CA VAL A 67 0.22 9.62 -1.04
C VAL A 67 0.00 11.12 -1.23
N ARG A 68 0.72 11.72 -2.19
CA ARG A 68 0.53 13.11 -2.62
C ARG A 68 0.48 13.16 -4.14
N TRP A 69 -0.52 13.82 -4.73
CA TRP A 69 -0.69 13.96 -6.18
C TRP A 69 -0.50 12.65 -7.00
N ASN A 70 -1.08 11.53 -6.54
CA ASN A 70 -0.95 10.18 -7.15
C ASN A 70 0.46 9.56 -7.06
N LYS A 71 1.33 10.06 -6.17
CA LYS A 71 2.66 9.51 -5.89
C LYS A 71 2.72 9.04 -4.43
N VAL A 72 3.17 7.81 -4.20
CA VAL A 72 3.57 7.36 -2.87
C VAL A 72 4.89 8.04 -2.53
N ILE A 73 4.86 8.87 -1.51
CA ILE A 73 6.01 9.68 -1.09
C ILE A 73 6.67 9.17 0.19
N HIS A 74 5.96 8.35 0.96
CA HIS A 74 6.48 7.79 2.21
C HIS A 74 5.69 6.54 2.59
N ILE A 75 6.38 5.56 3.17
CA ILE A 75 5.79 4.35 3.72
C ILE A 75 6.48 3.97 5.04
N VAL A 76 5.72 3.39 5.96
CA VAL A 76 6.26 2.85 7.21
C VAL A 76 5.58 1.52 7.50
N ASN A 77 6.36 0.46 7.69
CA ASN A 77 5.84 -0.83 8.13
C ASN A 77 6.01 -0.98 9.65
N HIS A 78 4.92 -0.93 10.39
CA HIS A 78 4.94 -1.07 11.84
C HIS A 78 5.04 -2.53 12.25
N ARG A 79 6.15 -2.92 12.89
CA ARG A 79 6.38 -4.31 13.32
C ARG A 79 5.64 -4.70 14.61
N SER A 80 4.94 -3.77 15.26
CA SER A 80 4.38 -3.95 16.62
C SER A 80 3.19 -4.91 16.75
N GLY A 81 2.83 -5.69 15.72
CA GLY A 81 1.73 -6.65 15.75
C GLY A 81 0.32 -6.04 15.87
N LYS A 82 0.21 -4.74 16.19
CA LYS A 82 -1.05 -4.01 16.27
C LYS A 82 -1.48 -3.58 14.87
N HIS A 83 -2.57 -4.15 14.37
CA HIS A 83 -3.25 -3.61 13.19
C HIS A 83 -3.79 -2.21 13.51
N TYR A 84 -3.22 -1.19 12.88
CA TYR A 84 -3.57 0.20 13.21
C TYR A 84 -4.98 0.52 12.72
N GLY A 85 -5.84 0.97 13.64
CA GLY A 85 -7.16 1.52 13.32
C GLY A 85 -8.24 0.51 12.97
N GLY A 86 -8.12 -0.75 13.42
CA GLY A 86 -9.15 -1.80 13.27
C GLY A 86 -9.32 -2.31 11.85
N TRP A 87 -8.29 -2.14 11.00
CA TRP A 87 -8.33 -2.56 9.62
C TRP A 87 -8.46 -4.09 9.51
N LYS A 88 -9.35 -4.55 8.62
CA LYS A 88 -9.51 -5.95 8.25
C LYS A 88 -9.40 -6.07 6.74
N LEU A 89 -8.71 -7.11 6.27
CA LEU A 89 -8.57 -7.39 4.85
C LEU A 89 -9.88 -7.93 4.28
N ASP A 90 -10.45 -7.23 3.30
CA ASP A 90 -11.48 -7.80 2.43
C ASP A 90 -10.81 -8.73 1.40
N ARG A 91 -10.93 -10.05 1.64
CA ARG A 91 -10.31 -11.07 0.79
C ARG A 91 -10.86 -11.04 -0.64
N ARG A 92 -12.19 -10.92 -0.82
CA ARG A 92 -12.81 -10.93 -2.15
C ARG A 92 -12.32 -9.75 -2.98
N LYS A 93 -12.30 -8.56 -2.37
CA LYS A 93 -11.81 -7.36 -3.04
C LYS A 93 -10.30 -7.41 -3.31
N TYR A 94 -9.52 -8.05 -2.42
CA TYR A 94 -8.09 -8.27 -2.63
C TYR A 94 -7.81 -9.15 -3.86
N GLU A 95 -8.52 -10.28 -3.99
CA GLU A 95 -8.38 -11.20 -5.12
C GLU A 95 -8.81 -10.52 -6.42
N GLN A 96 -9.94 -9.80 -6.41
CA GLN A 96 -10.41 -9.00 -7.54
C GLN A 96 -9.35 -7.99 -8.00
N LEU A 97 -8.86 -7.14 -7.10
CA LEU A 97 -7.87 -6.12 -7.44
C LEU A 97 -6.52 -6.73 -7.85
N THR A 98 -6.14 -7.88 -7.30
CA THR A 98 -4.93 -8.62 -7.69
C THR A 98 -5.00 -9.03 -9.15
N LYS A 99 -6.15 -9.56 -9.60
CA LYS A 99 -6.41 -9.90 -11.01
C LYS A 99 -6.47 -8.66 -11.90
N GLU A 100 -7.27 -7.65 -11.54
CA GLU A 100 -7.44 -6.42 -12.33
C GLU A 100 -6.13 -5.65 -12.52
N LEU A 101 -5.25 -5.67 -11.51
CA LEU A 101 -3.96 -5.01 -11.55
C LEU A 101 -2.85 -5.87 -12.14
N GLY A 102 -3.08 -7.14 -12.48
CA GLY A 102 -2.05 -8.05 -12.98
C GLY A 102 -0.87 -8.22 -12.02
N ILE A 103 -1.14 -8.36 -10.72
CA ILE A 103 -0.12 -8.64 -9.71
C ILE A 103 0.25 -10.12 -9.80
N GLN A 104 1.56 -10.42 -9.84
CA GLN A 104 2.05 -11.76 -10.18
C GLN A 104 2.06 -12.72 -8.97
N ASP A 105 2.16 -12.21 -7.75
CA ASP A 105 2.09 -13.02 -6.54
C ASP A 105 0.77 -12.80 -5.79
N ASP A 106 0.00 -13.89 -5.66
CA ASP A 106 -1.18 -13.91 -4.82
C ASP A 106 -0.85 -14.58 -3.48
N LYS A 107 -1.07 -13.82 -2.40
CA LYS A 107 -0.91 -14.27 -1.02
C LYS A 107 -1.76 -15.50 -0.72
N PHE A 108 -2.89 -15.67 -1.40
CA PHE A 108 -3.84 -16.75 -1.16
C PHE A 108 -3.79 -17.89 -2.18
N ALA A 109 -2.87 -17.84 -3.16
CA ALA A 109 -2.76 -18.90 -4.19
C ALA A 109 -2.51 -20.30 -3.62
N PHE A 110 -1.92 -20.41 -2.43
CA PHE A 110 -1.61 -21.69 -1.77
C PHE A 110 -2.69 -22.19 -0.80
N TYR A 111 -3.84 -21.50 -0.71
CA TYR A 111 -4.94 -21.84 0.21
C TYR A 111 -6.25 -22.16 -0.54
N ALA A 112 -6.13 -22.60 -1.80
CA ALA A 112 -7.22 -23.13 -2.61
C ALA A 112 -7.04 -24.65 -2.75
#